data_AF-A0A937WQA3-F1
#
_entry.id   AF-A0A937WQA3-F1
#
_cell.length_a   1.000
_cell.length_b   1.000
_cell.length_c   1.000
_cell.angle_alpha   90.00
_cell.angle_beta   90.00
_cell.angle_gamma   90.00
#
_symmetry.space_group_name_H-M   'P 1'
#
loop_
_entity.id
_entity.type
_entity.pdbx_description
1 polymer ?
#
loop_
_entity_poly.entity_id
_entity_poly.type
_entity_poly.pdbx_seq_one_letter_code
_entity_poly.pdbx_strand_id
1 'polypeptide(L)'
;MFNEYHALLVRLGKEICRTKPDCSICPIKNIEKSIEYFCDSCSKELPHPKDRYVLDIKLYASPEIEISESDLKKDSREEIQKLLEETKDMDAKQLEEEVYVSYKLNLCKRCRDILNVRLKNKEFV
;
A
#
# COMPACT_ATOMS: atom_id res chain seq x y z
N MET A 1 14.10 -12.01 6.10
CA MET A 1 15.32 -11.50 5.42
C MET A 1 15.59 -10.00 5.67
N PHE A 2 14.77 -9.25 6.41
CA PHE A 2 14.96 -7.80 6.63
C PHE A 2 15.94 -7.42 7.76
N ASN A 3 16.32 -8.36 8.65
CA ASN A 3 17.10 -8.06 9.86
C ASN A 3 18.58 -7.72 9.58
N GLU A 4 19.18 -8.26 8.52
CA GLU A 4 20.61 -8.05 8.22
C GLU A 4 20.88 -6.62 7.73
N TYR A 5 20.00 -6.08 6.88
CA TYR A 5 20.12 -4.70 6.41
C TYR A 5 20.00 -3.68 7.55
N HIS A 6 19.12 -3.94 8.53
CA HIS A 6 19.01 -3.09 9.71
C HIS A 6 20.32 -3.05 10.49
N ALA A 7 20.96 -4.21 10.74
CA ALA A 7 22.24 -4.28 11.45
C ALA A 7 23.35 -3.52 10.71
N LEU A 8 23.43 -3.65 9.38
CA LEU A 8 24.40 -2.95 8.55
C LEU A 8 24.20 -1.42 8.55
N LEU A 9 22.95 -0.95 8.46
CA LEU A 9 22.63 0.49 8.51
C LEU A 9 22.94 1.09 9.89
N VAL A 10 22.60 0.38 10.96
CA VAL A 10 22.93 0.79 12.33
C VAL A 10 24.45 0.86 12.52
N ARG A 11 25.19 -0.13 12.03
CA ARG A 11 26.65 -0.14 12.08
C ARG A 11 27.25 1.02 11.30
N LEU A 12 26.76 1.29 10.09
CA LEU A 12 27.18 2.44 9.28
C LEU A 12 26.97 3.77 10.03
N GLY A 13 25.81 3.96 10.65
CA GLY A 13 25.51 5.14 11.47
C GLY A 13 26.43 5.26 12.68
N LYS A 14 26.71 4.13 13.34
CA LYS A 14 27.59 4.08 14.52
C LYS A 14 29.06 4.16 14.20
N GLU A 15 29.55 3.84 13.01
CA GLU A 15 30.99 3.80 12.72
C GLU A 15 31.42 4.93 11.78
N ILE A 16 30.56 5.33 10.84
CA ILE A 16 30.91 6.26 9.76
C ILE A 16 30.06 7.53 9.81
N CYS A 17 28.73 7.42 9.87
CA CYS A 17 27.79 8.56 9.84
C CYS A 17 27.45 9.12 11.23
N ARG A 18 28.47 9.41 12.06
CA ARG A 18 28.32 10.07 13.37
C ARG A 18 28.14 11.60 13.22
N THR A 19 28.15 12.34 14.34
CA THR A 19 28.02 13.82 14.37
C THR A 19 28.99 14.55 13.44
N LYS A 20 30.21 14.03 13.25
CA LYS A 20 31.12 14.41 12.15
C LYS A 20 31.33 13.17 11.27
N PRO A 21 30.66 13.08 10.11
CA PRO A 21 30.71 11.88 9.28
C PRO A 21 32.01 11.79 8.47
N ASP A 22 32.54 10.59 8.31
CA ASP A 22 33.65 10.34 7.39
C ASP A 22 33.13 9.90 6.01
N CYS A 23 32.72 10.89 5.21
CA CYS A 23 32.23 10.65 3.86
C CYS A 23 33.34 10.19 2.89
N SER A 24 34.62 10.14 3.28
CA SER A 24 35.69 9.66 2.41
C SER A 24 35.67 8.15 2.24
N ILE A 25 35.34 7.42 3.30
CA ILE A 25 35.26 5.95 3.36
C ILE A 25 33.82 5.42 3.33
N CYS A 26 32.82 6.31 3.27
CA CYS A 26 31.42 5.92 3.37
C CYS A 26 31.00 5.07 2.16
N PRO A 27 30.59 3.79 2.36
CA PRO A 27 30.26 2.87 1.27
C PRO A 27 29.02 3.31 0.49
N ILE A 28 28.19 4.21 1.05
CA ILE A 28 26.99 4.74 0.39
C ILE A 28 27.19 6.13 -0.21
N LYS A 29 28.41 6.70 -0.19
CA LYS A 29 28.71 8.06 -0.64
C LYS A 29 28.21 8.35 -2.06
N ASN A 30 28.37 7.37 -2.95
CA ASN A 30 28.08 7.50 -4.38
C ASN A 30 26.81 6.76 -4.80
N ILE A 31 25.96 6.37 -3.84
CA ILE A 31 24.65 5.83 -4.16
C ILE A 31 23.74 7.00 -4.48
N GLU A 32 23.73 7.42 -5.74
CA GLU A 32 22.64 8.24 -6.29
C GLU A 32 21.39 7.38 -6.30
N LYS A 33 20.58 7.47 -5.23
CA LYS A 33 19.22 6.92 -5.27
C LYS A 33 18.34 7.84 -6.12
N SER A 34 18.44 7.74 -7.45
CA SER A 34 17.31 8.11 -8.30
C SER A 34 16.37 6.91 -8.35
N ILE A 35 15.50 6.78 -7.35
CA ILE A 35 14.33 5.93 -7.55
C ILE A 35 13.47 6.69 -8.56
N GLU A 36 13.52 6.24 -9.81
CA GLU A 36 12.71 6.80 -10.89
C GLU A 36 11.25 6.51 -10.59
N TYR A 37 10.48 7.57 -10.41
CA TYR A 37 9.05 7.50 -10.28
C TYR A 37 8.43 8.03 -11.56
N PHE A 38 7.37 7.37 -12.04
CA PHE A 38 6.57 7.85 -13.16
C PHE A 38 5.17 8.19 -12.64
N CYS A 39 4.55 9.18 -13.28
CA CYS A 39 3.15 9.51 -13.03
C CYS A 39 2.28 8.40 -13.62
N ASP A 40 1.49 7.71 -12.81
CA ASP A 40 0.67 6.58 -13.27
C ASP A 40 -0.44 6.98 -14.26
N SER A 41 -0.76 8.28 -14.35
CA SER A 41 -1.78 8.81 -15.27
C SER A 41 -1.22 9.29 -16.62
N CYS A 42 0.02 9.79 -16.67
CA CYS A 42 0.57 10.41 -17.89
C CYS A 42 1.99 9.96 -18.23
N SER A 43 2.54 9.03 -17.46
CA SER A 43 3.89 8.48 -17.58
C SER A 43 5.03 9.50 -17.49
N LYS A 44 4.75 10.73 -17.03
CA LYS A 44 5.77 11.75 -16.82
C LYS A 44 6.73 11.31 -15.71
N GLU A 45 8.03 11.44 -15.96
CA GLU A 45 9.08 11.22 -14.96
C GLU A 45 8.97 12.21 -13.79
N LEU A 46 9.15 11.71 -12.57
CA LEU A 46 9.06 12.40 -11.29
C LEU A 46 10.37 12.20 -10.51
N PRO A 47 11.49 12.80 -10.95
CA PRO A 47 12.82 12.55 -10.39
C PRO A 47 12.99 13.12 -8.98
N HIS A 48 12.13 14.06 -8.57
CA HIS A 48 12.23 14.72 -7.27
C HIS A 48 11.02 14.44 -6.37
N PRO A 49 11.23 14.19 -5.06
CA PRO A 49 10.14 13.98 -4.12
C PRO A 49 9.10 15.10 -4.09
N LYS A 50 9.50 16.36 -4.37
CA LYS A 50 8.60 17.52 -4.40
C LYS A 50 7.60 17.50 -5.56
N ASP A 51 7.90 16.78 -6.63
CA ASP A 51 7.05 16.69 -7.82
C ASP A 51 6.07 15.51 -7.77
N ARG A 52 6.16 14.70 -6.71
CA ARG A 52 5.43 13.44 -6.54
C ARG A 52 4.31 13.59 -5.50
N TYR A 53 3.09 13.35 -5.92
CA TYR A 53 1.92 13.21 -5.05
C TYR A 53 1.56 11.73 -4.97
N VAL A 54 1.34 11.21 -3.76
CA VAL A 54 0.94 9.82 -3.55
C VAL A 54 -0.53 9.78 -3.16
N LEU A 55 -1.34 9.06 -3.92
CA LEU A 55 -2.74 8.79 -3.62
C LEU A 55 -2.86 7.33 -3.18
N ASP A 56 -3.39 7.11 -1.98
CA ASP A 56 -3.73 5.79 -1.44
C ASP A 56 -5.26 5.68 -1.41
N ILE A 57 -5.80 4.77 -2.22
CA ILE A 57 -7.23 4.49 -2.32
C ILE A 57 -7.48 3.15 -1.66
N LYS A 58 -8.40 3.11 -0.71
CA LYS A 58 -8.81 1.88 -0.02
C LYS A 58 -10.30 1.67 -0.24
N LEU A 59 -10.64 0.50 -0.75
CA LEU A 59 -12.00 -0.01 -0.85
C LEU A 59 -12.16 -1.13 0.17
N TYR A 60 -13.24 -1.07 0.94
CA TYR A 60 -13.58 -2.10 1.91
C TYR A 60 -15.06 -2.44 1.78
N ALA A 61 -15.39 -3.71 1.98
CA ALA A 61 -16.76 -4.13 2.16
C ALA A 61 -17.35 -3.47 3.42
N SER A 62 -18.59 -2.99 3.33
CA SER A 62 -19.32 -2.38 4.45
C SER A 62 -20.63 -3.13 4.67
N PRO A 63 -20.60 -4.39 5.15
CA PRO A 63 -21.81 -5.15 5.42
C PRO A 63 -22.53 -4.61 6.68
N GLU A 64 -23.84 -4.41 6.57
CA GLU A 64 -24.71 -4.16 7.73
C GLU A 64 -25.14 -5.53 8.28
N ILE A 65 -24.55 -5.95 9.41
CA ILE A 65 -24.90 -7.20 10.07
C ILE A 65 -25.70 -6.87 11.34
N GLU A 66 -27.01 -7.17 11.32
CA GLU A 66 -27.85 -7.16 12.52
C GLU A 66 -27.94 -8.58 13.08
N ILE A 67 -27.23 -8.84 14.18
CA ILE A 67 -27.27 -10.14 14.87
C ILE A 67 -28.38 -10.11 15.92
N SER A 68 -29.40 -10.95 15.77
CA SER A 68 -30.46 -11.09 16.78
C SER A 68 -30.07 -12.10 17.89
N GLU A 69 -30.70 -12.01 19.06
CA GLU A 69 -30.52 -13.03 20.12
C GLU A 69 -30.91 -14.44 19.67
N SER A 70 -31.81 -14.54 18.68
CA SER A 70 -32.20 -15.84 18.11
C SER A 70 -31.10 -16.47 17.27
N ASP A 71 -30.24 -15.65 16.66
CA ASP A 71 -29.14 -16.12 15.81
C ASP A 71 -27.97 -16.64 16.65
N LEU A 72 -27.74 -16.05 17.84
CA LEU A 72 -26.77 -16.55 18.82
C LEU A 72 -27.13 -17.93 19.40
N LYS A 73 -28.40 -18.35 19.30
CA LYS A 73 -28.90 -19.63 19.84
C LYS A 73 -28.97 -20.75 18.80
N LYS A 74 -28.74 -20.46 17.52
CA LYS A 74 -28.74 -21.45 16.44
C LYS A 74 -27.37 -22.15 16.37
N ASP A 75 -27.37 -23.45 16.07
CA ASP A 75 -26.13 -24.16 15.72
C ASP A 75 -25.80 -23.88 14.24
N SER A 76 -24.96 -22.87 13.99
CA SER A 76 -24.54 -22.48 12.64
C SER A 76 -23.47 -23.38 12.04
N ARG A 77 -23.11 -24.52 12.67
CA ARG A 77 -22.03 -25.40 12.19
C ARG A 77 -22.26 -25.94 10.78
N GLU A 78 -23.49 -26.33 10.44
CA GLU A 78 -23.82 -26.82 9.09
C GLU A 78 -23.66 -25.72 8.04
N GLU A 79 -24.07 -24.50 8.38
CA GLU A 79 -23.98 -23.32 7.50
C GLU A 79 -22.52 -22.92 7.27
N ILE A 80 -21.70 -22.94 8.33
CA ILE A 80 -20.25 -22.72 8.26
C ILE A 80 -19.57 -23.81 7.43
N GLN A 81 -19.94 -25.08 7.61
CA GLN A 81 -19.37 -26.18 6.82
C GLN A 81 -19.67 -26.02 5.33
N LYS A 82 -20.91 -25.66 5.00
CA LYS A 82 -21.31 -25.43 3.62
C LYS A 82 -20.54 -24.29 2.96
N LEU A 83 -20.37 -23.17 3.68
CA LEU A 83 -19.55 -22.04 3.22
C LEU A 83 -18.07 -22.41 3.03
N LEU A 84 -17.51 -23.22 3.94
CA LEU A 84 -16.14 -23.73 3.81
C LEU A 84 -15.98 -24.64 2.59
N GLU A 85 -16.99 -25.45 2.26
CA GLU A 85 -17.01 -26.29 1.07
C GLU A 85 -17.04 -25.45 -0.22
N GLU A 86 -17.91 -24.42 -0.25
CA GLU A 86 -18.09 -23.53 -1.41
C GLU A 86 -16.87 -22.64 -1.67
N THR A 87 -16.13 -22.24 -0.63
CA THR A 87 -14.94 -21.37 -0.74
C THR A 87 -13.62 -22.13 -0.87
N LYS A 88 -13.64 -23.46 -0.76
CA LYS A 88 -12.42 -24.30 -0.76
C LYS A 88 -11.63 -24.24 -2.05
N ASP A 89 -12.33 -24.10 -3.17
CA ASP A 89 -11.75 -24.07 -4.52
C ASP A 89 -11.53 -22.65 -5.06
N MET A 90 -11.87 -21.63 -4.27
CA MET A 90 -11.66 -20.22 -4.62
C MET A 90 -10.23 -19.80 -4.28
N ASP A 91 -9.60 -19.02 -5.17
CA ASP A 91 -8.27 -18.48 -4.90
C ASP A 91 -8.35 -17.43 -3.78
N ALA A 92 -7.54 -17.60 -2.72
CA ALA A 92 -7.60 -16.76 -1.52
C ALA A 92 -7.41 -15.25 -1.83
N LYS A 93 -6.69 -14.93 -2.90
CA LYS A 93 -6.48 -13.56 -3.36
C LYS A 93 -7.74 -12.94 -3.97
N GLN A 94 -8.57 -13.73 -4.65
CA GLN A 94 -9.84 -13.27 -5.21
C GLN A 94 -10.84 -12.95 -4.08
N LEU A 95 -10.89 -13.79 -3.05
CA LEU A 95 -11.69 -13.55 -1.85
C LEU A 95 -11.24 -12.29 -1.08
N GLU A 96 -9.93 -12.03 -1.00
CA GLU A 96 -9.42 -10.79 -0.42
C GLU A 96 -9.82 -9.57 -1.25
N GLU A 97 -9.74 -9.63 -2.58
CA GLU A 97 -10.13 -8.53 -3.47
C GLU A 97 -11.63 -8.17 -3.37
N GLU A 98 -12.49 -9.13 -3.01
CA GLU A 98 -13.91 -8.88 -2.78
C GLU A 98 -14.20 -8.14 -1.46
N VAL A 99 -13.29 -8.25 -0.48
CA VAL A 99 -13.45 -7.65 0.87
C VAL A 99 -12.65 -6.37 1.03
N TYR A 100 -11.45 -6.32 0.45
CA TYR A 100 -10.50 -5.24 0.62
C TYR A 100 -9.56 -5.09 -0.58
N VAL A 101 -9.52 -3.88 -1.15
CA VAL A 101 -8.52 -3.53 -2.17
C VAL A 101 -7.85 -2.21 -1.81
N SER A 102 -6.54 -2.15 -1.97
CA SER A 102 -5.76 -0.92 -1.85
C SER A 102 -4.98 -0.64 -3.13
N TYR A 103 -5.12 0.57 -3.65
CA TYR A 103 -4.37 1.09 -4.79
C TYR A 103 -3.48 2.24 -4.33
N LYS A 104 -2.22 2.24 -4.79
CA LYS A 104 -1.27 3.33 -4.55
C LYS A 104 -0.82 3.92 -5.87
N LEU A 105 -1.12 5.20 -6.10
CA LEU A 105 -0.78 5.93 -7.31
C LEU A 105 0.21 7.06 -7.02
N ASN A 106 1.15 7.27 -7.93
CA ASN A 106 2.08 8.37 -8.02
C ASN A 106 1.58 9.34 -9.10
N LEU A 107 1.34 10.59 -8.74
CA LEU A 107 0.79 11.59 -9.64
C LEU A 107 1.68 12.83 -9.69
N CYS A 108 1.82 13.41 -10.88
CA CYS A 108 2.35 14.77 -11.01
C CYS A 108 1.30 15.79 -10.55
N LYS A 109 1.73 17.04 -10.29
CA LYS A 109 0.84 18.15 -9.89
C LYS A 109 -0.39 18.29 -10.79
N ARG A 110 -0.20 18.24 -12.11
CA ARG A 110 -1.29 18.37 -13.11
C ARG A 110 -2.32 17.24 -12.98
N CYS A 111 -1.87 15.98 -12.96
CA CYS A 111 -2.76 14.83 -12.86
C CYS A 111 -3.48 14.77 -11.52
N ARG A 112 -2.79 15.15 -10.42
CA ARG A 112 -3.42 15.34 -9.11
C ARG A 112 -4.57 16.34 -9.18
N ASP A 113 -4.37 17.50 -9.80
CA ASP A 113 -5.41 18.54 -9.88
C ASP A 113 -6.62 18.09 -10.68
N ILE A 114 -6.40 17.44 -11.82
CA ILE A 114 -7.48 16.87 -12.64
C ILE A 114 -8.26 15.81 -11.85
N LEU A 115 -7.54 14.87 -11.22
CA LEU A 115 -8.17 13.81 -10.44
C LEU A 115 -8.94 14.38 -9.25
N ASN A 116 -8.39 15.37 -8.54
CA ASN A 116 -9.08 16.02 -7.42
C ASN A 116 -10.39 16.69 -7.84
N VAL A 117 -10.45 17.29 -9.03
CA VAL A 117 -11.70 17.87 -9.57
C VAL A 117 -12.69 16.75 -9.86
N ARG A 118 -12.28 15.68 -10.53
CA ARG A 118 -13.15 14.53 -10.83
C ARG A 118 -13.71 13.89 -9.55
N LEU A 119 -12.86 13.68 -8.54
CA LEU A 119 -13.27 13.12 -7.25
C LEU A 119 -14.28 14.04 -6.52
N LYS A 120 -14.05 15.36 -6.53
CA LYS A 120 -14.99 16.34 -5.96
C LYS A 120 -16.34 16.31 -6.67
N ASN A 121 -16.33 16.12 -7.99
CA ASN A 121 -17.53 16.05 -8.81
C ASN A 121 -18.18 14.65 -8.84
N LYS A 122 -17.56 13.64 -8.21
CA LYS A 122 -17.99 12.23 -8.25
C LYS A 122 -18.05 11.65 -9.68
N GLU A 123 -17.10 12.04 -10.52
CA GLU A 123 -16.95 11.54 -11.89
C GLU A 123 -16.04 10.29 -11.90
N PHE A 124 -16.64 9.09 -11.88
CA PHE A 124 -15.95 7.80 -11.79
C PHE A 124 -16.06 6.92 -13.05
N VAL A 125 -16.50 7.51 -14.17
CA VAL A 125 -16.82 6.82 -15.42
C VAL A 125 -15.59 6.61 -16.31
#